data_AF-A0A2W5YBM1-F1
#
_entry.id   AF-A0A2W5YBM1-F1
#
_cell.length_a   1.000
_cell.length_b   1.000
_cell.length_c   1.000
_cell.angle_alpha   90.00
_cell.angle_beta   90.00
_cell.angle_gamma   90.00
#
_symmetry.space_group_name_H-M   'P 1'
#
loop_
_entity.id
_entity.type
_entity.pdbx_description
1 polymer ?
#
loop_
_entity_poly.entity_id
_entity_poly.type
_entity_poly.pdbx_seq_one_letter_code
_entity_poly.pdbx_strand_id
1 'polypeptide(L)' 'MKVGFALPHQGPVATRENMRMVATEAEKMAYDSLWTNERLLVPVKAKTAYPGNADGVLDEEYKNHLDHLT' A
#
# COMPACT_ATOMS: atom_id res chain seq x y z
N MET A 1 -2.92 -15.89 20.31
CA MET A 1 -2.27 -15.70 19.00
C MET A 1 -2.51 -14.25 18.60
N LYS A 2 -1.49 -13.52 18.12
CA LYS A 2 -1.66 -12.12 17.69
C LYS A 2 -1.82 -12.06 16.17
N VAL A 3 -2.79 -11.30 15.67
CA VAL A 3 -3.08 -11.17 14.24
C VAL A 3 -3.16 -9.69 13.87
N GLY A 4 -2.48 -9.30 12.79
CA GLY A 4 -2.55 -7.94 12.26
C GLY A 4 -3.25 -7.85 10.92
N PHE A 5 -3.56 -6.62 10.50
CA PHE A 5 -4.25 -6.32 9.24
C PHE A 5 -3.46 -5.33 8.39
N ALA A 6 -3.37 -5.58 7.08
CA ALA A 6 -2.71 -4.66 6.14
C ALA A 6 -3.69 -3.58 5.66
N LEU A 7 -3.32 -2.31 5.80
CA LEU A 7 -4.17 -1.21 5.37
C LEU A 7 -4.27 -1.13 3.83
N PRO A 8 -5.32 -0.49 3.29
CA PRO A 8 -5.39 -0.19 1.87
C PRO A 8 -4.49 1.01 1.56
N HIS A 9 -3.17 0.81 1.53
CA HIS A 9 -2.17 1.87 1.35
C HIS A 9 -1.55 1.93 -0.06
N GLN A 10 -1.93 1.02 -0.96
CA GLN A 10 -1.45 0.99 -2.35
C GLN A 10 -2.59 0.94 -3.37
N GLY A 11 -2.40 1.58 -4.52
CA GLY A 11 -3.28 1.44 -5.68
C GLY A 11 -4.56 2.26 -5.58
N PRO A 12 -5.61 1.88 -6.33
CA PRO A 12 -6.85 2.65 -6.43
C PRO A 12 -7.62 2.78 -5.11
N VAL A 13 -7.39 1.85 -4.18
CA VAL A 13 -8.04 1.85 -2.85
C VAL A 13 -7.30 2.68 -1.81
N ALA A 14 -6.10 3.18 -2.14
CA ALA A 14 -5.30 4.03 -1.26
C ALA A 14 -5.88 5.44 -1.18
N THR A 15 -6.93 5.57 -0.38
CA THR A 15 -7.59 6.83 -0.04
C THR A 15 -7.59 7.02 1.47
N ARG A 16 -7.63 8.28 1.91
CA ARG A 16 -7.73 8.63 3.33
C ARG A 16 -8.97 8.00 3.97
N GLU A 17 -10.09 8.02 3.25
CA GLU A 17 -11.39 7.52 3.70
C GLU A 17 -11.35 6.00 3.91
N ASN A 18 -10.77 5.25 2.96
CA ASN A 18 -10.64 3.81 3.07
C ASN A 18 -9.68 3.41 4.19
N MET A 19 -8.54 4.09 4.31
CA MET A 19 -7.60 3.83 5.42
C MET A 19 -8.26 4.05 6.78
N ARG A 20 -8.99 5.16 6.95
CA ARG A 20 -9.71 5.45 8.20
C ARG A 20 -10.75 4.36 8.49
N MET A 21 -11.56 4.01 7.49
CA MET A 21 -12.59 2.99 7.64
C MET A 21 -12.00 1.64 8.05
N VAL A 22 -11.00 1.14 7.32
CA VAL A 22 -10.38 -0.16 7.61
C VAL A 22 -9.67 -0.16 8.97
N ALA A 23 -8.96 0.90 9.33
CA ALA A 23 -8.31 1.00 10.63
C ALA A 23 -9.31 0.92 11.78
N THR A 24 -10.44 1.64 11.68
CA THR A 24 -11.50 1.60 12.70
C THR A 24 -12.18 0.23 12.78
N GLU A 25 -12.45 -0.41 11.65
CA GLU A 25 -13.06 -1.76 11.66
C GLU A 25 -12.11 -2.82 12.20
N ALA A 26 -10.81 -2.74 11.87
CA ALA A 26 -9.80 -3.65 12.40
C ALA A 26 -9.68 -3.55 13.92
N GLU A 27 -9.75 -2.33 14.49
CA GLU A 27 -9.78 -2.13 15.93
C GLU A 27 -11.02 -2.76 16.58
N LYS A 28 -12.22 -2.55 16.01
CA LYS A 28 -13.47 -3.16 16.50
C LYS A 28 -13.44 -4.69 16.46
N MET A 29 -12.75 -5.26 15.48
CA MET A 29 -12.57 -6.71 15.33
C MET A 29 -11.43 -7.27 16.18
N ALA A 30 -10.79 -6.43 17.02
CA ALA A 30 -9.69 -6.79 17.91
C ALA A 30 -8.44 -7.33 17.21
N TYR A 31 -8.10 -6.80 16.03
CA TYR A 31 -6.77 -7.02 15.43
C TYR A 31 -5.69 -6.36 16.30
N ASP A 32 -4.57 -7.06 16.50
CA ASP A 32 -3.48 -6.63 17.38
C ASP A 32 -2.59 -5.54 16.77
N SER A 33 -2.55 -5.44 15.45
CA SER A 33 -1.71 -4.48 14.75
C SER A 33 -2.21 -4.14 13.35
N LEU A 34 -1.82 -2.96 12.87
CA LEU A 34 -1.99 -2.54 11.49
C LEU A 34 -0.63 -2.51 10.80
N TRP A 35 -0.62 -2.85 9.52
CA TRP A 35 0.59 -2.90 8.69
C TRP A 35 0.43 -2.02 7.46
N THR A 36 1.50 -1.31 7.13
CA THR A 36 1.68 -0.62 5.85
C THR A 36 2.97 -1.14 5.21
N ASN A 37 3.06 -1.04 3.88
CA ASN A 37 4.33 -1.28 3.20
C ASN A 37 5.24 -0.06 3.39
N GLU A 38 6.54 -0.28 3.29
CA GLU A 38 7.51 0.81 3.18
C GLU A 38 7.70 1.18 1.70
N ARG A 39 7.61 2.49 1.45
CA ARG A 39 7.76 3.22 0.19
C ARG A 39 8.36 2.47 -1.02
N LEU A 40 7.53 2.24 -2.04
CA LEU A 40 7.99 2.04 -3.42
C LEU A 40 7.78 3.34 -4.21
N LEU A 41 8.86 3.98 -4.66
CA LEU A 41 8.77 5.13 -5.56
C LEU A 41 8.76 4.68 -7.02
N VAL A 42 7.69 5.02 -7.74
CA VAL A 42 7.66 4.87 -9.19
C VAL A 42 8.63 5.87 -9.82
N PRO A 43 9.59 5.43 -10.64
CA PRO A 43 10.53 6.33 -11.28
C PRO A 43 9.81 7.20 -12.32
N VAL A 44 10.01 8.52 -12.24
CA VAL A 44 9.53 9.47 -13.26
C VAL A 44 10.18 9.19 -14.62
N LYS A 45 11.44 8.73 -14.61
CA LYS A 45 12.20 8.31 -15.81
C LYS A 45 12.97 7.04 -15.51
N ALA A 46 12.39 5.88 -15.82
CA ALA A 46 13.05 4.59 -15.67
C ALA A 46 14.31 4.51 -16.54
N LYS A 47 15.42 3.99 -15.98
CA LYS A 47 16.68 3.75 -16.71
C LYS A 47 16.84 2.31 -17.18
N THR A 48 16.07 1.41 -16.59
CA THR A 48 16.06 -0.04 -16.82
C THR A 48 14.61 -0.51 -16.81
N ALA A 49 14.31 -1.57 -17.55
CA ALA A 49 13.01 -2.20 -17.52
C ALA A 49 12.67 -2.70 -16.11
N TYR A 50 11.41 -2.58 -15.71
CA TYR A 50 10.90 -3.15 -14.46
C TYR A 50 10.97 -4.68 -14.51
N PRO A 51 11.59 -5.35 -13.53
CA PRO A 51 11.58 -6.81 -13.48
C PRO A 51 10.17 -7.31 -13.09
N GLY A 52 9.70 -8.38 -13.73
CA GLY A 52 8.48 -9.07 -13.31
C GLY A 52 7.32 -9.07 -14.32
N ASN A 53 7.46 -8.35 -15.44
CA ASN A 53 6.57 -8.51 -16.60
C ASN A 53 7.32 -8.38 -17.93
N ALA A 54 6.69 -8.83 -19.02
CA ALA A 54 7.29 -8.85 -20.35
C ALA A 54 7.48 -7.44 -20.95
N ASP A 55 6.59 -6.51 -20.60
CA ASP A 55 6.61 -5.13 -21.10
C ASP A 55 7.69 -4.28 -20.42
N GLY A 56 8.22 -4.72 -19.27
CA GLY A 56 9.24 -4.00 -18.53
C GLY A 56 8.73 -2.69 -17.91
N VAL A 57 7.42 -2.58 -17.66
CA VAL A 57 6.77 -1.38 -17.14
C VAL A 57 6.14 -1.68 -15.79
N LEU A 58 6.38 -0.83 -14.79
CA LEU A 58 5.73 -0.97 -13.48
C LEU A 58 4.24 -0.60 -13.59
N ASP A 59 3.36 -1.41 -13.00
CA ASP A 59 1.91 -1.20 -13.07
C ASP A 59 1.49 0.14 -12.43
N GLU A 60 0.42 0.73 -12.96
CA GLU A 60 -0.10 2.04 -12.54
C GLU A 60 -0.48 2.09 -11.05
N GLU A 61 -0.87 0.96 -10.46
CA GLU A 61 -1.27 0.88 -9.06
C GLU A 61 -0.14 1.27 -8.09
N TYR A 62 1.12 1.08 -8.50
CA TYR A 62 2.27 1.46 -7.69
C TYR A 62 2.49 2.98 -7.64
N LYS A 63 1.86 3.77 -8.54
CA LYS A 63 1.97 5.23 -8.53
C LYS A 63 1.24 5.88 -7.37
N ASN A 64 0.24 5.20 -6.80
CA ASN A 64 -0.50 5.70 -5.65
C ASN A 64 -0.10 4.91 -4.41
N HIS A 65 0.47 5.61 -3.44
CA HIS A 65 0.89 5.02 -2.17
C HIS A 65 0.69 6.01 -1.04
N LEU A 66 0.03 5.58 0.04
CA LEU A 66 -0.14 6.37 1.25
C LEU A 66 0.78 5.82 2.33
N ASP A 67 1.86 6.54 2.57
CA ASP A 67 2.90 6.14 3.51
C ASP A 67 2.58 6.62 4.94
N HIS A 68 3.07 5.87 5.92
CA HIS A 68 3.08 6.35 7.30
C HIS A 68 4.08 7.52 7.44
N LEU A 69 3.67 8.59 8.11
CA LEU A 69 4.52 9.74 8.41
C LEU A 69 5.11 9.55 9.81
N THR A 70 6.11 8.67 9.92
CA THR A 70 6.89 8.50 11.16
C THR A 70 8.29 9.06 11.00
#